data_AF-A0A4S3KCJ5-F1
#
_entry.id   AF-A0A4S3KCJ5-F1
#
_cell.length_a   1.000
_cell.length_b   1.000
_cell.length_c   1.000
_cell.angle_alpha   90.00
_cell.angle_beta   90.00
_cell.angle_gamma   90.00
#
_symmetry.space_group_name_H-M   'P 1'
#
loop_
_entity.id
_entity.type
_entity.pdbx_description
1 polymer ?
#
loop_
_entity_poly.entity_id
_entity_poly.type
_entity_poly.pdbx_seq_one_letter_code
_entity_poly.pdbx_strand_id
1 'polypeptide(L)'
;MFLVYGFDCYEYPYDPIKAFASEADAQALLAEIAAYQTIKPAYPGDSASDEEFDAWEKAYDEWRSAHPAGDANGHDGFNVMPLQLDEGATP
;
A
#
# COMPACT_ATOMS: atom_id res chain seq x y z
N MET A 1 -4.54 -4.98 -18.87
CA MET A 1 -3.92 -5.37 -17.57
C MET A 1 -4.09 -4.19 -16.63
N PHE A 2 -4.12 -4.40 -15.32
CA PHE A 2 -4.32 -3.35 -14.33
C PHE A 2 -3.23 -3.42 -13.28
N LEU A 3 -2.61 -2.29 -12.95
CA LEU A 3 -1.56 -2.20 -11.93
C LEU A 3 -2.11 -1.50 -10.71
N VAL A 4 -1.98 -2.12 -9.55
CA VAL A 4 -2.07 -1.44 -8.26
C VAL A 4 -0.70 -0.83 -7.97
N TYR A 5 -0.67 0.46 -7.67
CA TYR A 5 0.55 1.20 -7.35
C TYR A 5 0.35 2.08 -6.11
N GLY A 6 1.44 2.31 -5.40
CA GLY A 6 1.52 3.32 -4.34
C GLY A 6 1.96 4.67 -4.89
N PHE A 7 1.50 5.75 -4.26
CA PHE A 7 1.92 7.10 -4.59
C PHE A 7 2.13 7.93 -3.34
N ASP A 8 3.12 8.81 -3.41
CA ASP A 8 3.40 9.82 -2.41
C ASP A 8 3.10 11.21 -2.96
N CYS A 9 2.60 12.11 -2.13
CA CYS A 9 2.09 13.41 -2.57
C CYS A 9 3.15 14.34 -3.19
N TYR A 10 4.43 13.98 -3.10
CA TYR A 10 5.55 14.76 -3.62
C TYR A 10 6.51 14.01 -4.55
N GLU A 11 6.35 12.69 -4.73
CA GLU A 11 7.32 11.88 -5.47
C GLU A 11 6.69 11.14 -6.66
N TYR A 12 7.34 11.34 -7.82
CA TYR A 12 7.39 10.36 -8.90
C TYR A 12 8.73 9.65 -8.75
N PRO A 13 8.80 8.31 -8.83
CA PRO A 13 7.86 7.43 -9.53
C PRO A 13 6.80 6.76 -8.64
N TYR A 14 5.72 6.32 -9.27
CA TYR A 14 4.75 5.40 -8.67
C TYR A 14 5.38 4.04 -8.45
N ASP A 15 5.26 3.50 -7.24
CA ASP A 15 5.82 2.20 -6.91
C ASP A 15 4.81 1.09 -7.27
N PRO A 16 5.17 0.20 -8.23
CA PRO A 16 4.29 -0.88 -8.64
C PRO A 16 4.20 -1.94 -7.54
N ILE A 17 2.97 -2.25 -7.12
CA ILE A 17 2.72 -3.25 -6.07
C ILE A 17 2.42 -4.59 -6.71
N LYS A 18 1.38 -4.63 -7.57
CA LYS A 18 0.93 -5.87 -8.20
C LYS A 18 0.11 -5.60 -9.45
N ALA A 19 0.36 -6.40 -10.48
CA ALA A 19 -0.42 -6.38 -11.71
C ALA A 19 -1.47 -7.50 -11.73
N PHE A 20 -2.61 -7.20 -12.33
CA PHE A 20 -3.77 -8.07 -12.45
C PHE A 20 -4.27 -8.12 -13.89
N ALA A 21 -4.84 -9.26 -14.27
CA ALA A 21 -5.46 -9.42 -15.58
C ALA A 21 -6.80 -8.68 -15.66
N SER A 22 -7.54 -8.59 -14.56
CA SER A 22 -8.85 -7.94 -14.47
C SER A 22 -8.81 -6.69 -13.60
N GLU A 23 -9.71 -5.74 -13.89
CA GLU A 23 -9.90 -4.55 -13.05
C GLU A 23 -10.49 -4.91 -11.69
N ALA A 24 -11.42 -5.87 -11.68
CA ALA A 24 -12.10 -6.32 -10.47
C ALA A 24 -11.10 -6.85 -9.42
N ASP A 25 -10.10 -7.63 -9.84
CA ASP A 25 -9.09 -8.16 -8.91
C ASP A 25 -8.15 -7.06 -8.40
N ALA A 26 -7.80 -6.08 -9.24
CA ALA A 26 -6.99 -4.93 -8.83
C ALA A 26 -7.74 -4.05 -7.82
N GLN A 27 -9.03 -3.80 -8.07
CA GLN A 27 -9.91 -3.07 -7.16
C GLN A 27 -10.15 -3.85 -5.85
N ALA A 28 -10.20 -5.17 -5.90
CA ALA A 28 -10.31 -6.00 -4.70
C ALA A 28 -9.08 -5.84 -3.79
N LEU A 29 -7.86 -5.85 -4.36
CA LEU A 29 -6.65 -5.55 -3.59
C LEU A 29 -6.66 -4.12 -3.03
N LEU A 30 -7.10 -3.14 -3.83
CA LEU A 30 -7.19 -1.75 -3.36
C LEU A 30 -8.18 -1.61 -2.18
N ALA A 31 -9.31 -2.29 -2.23
CA ALA A 31 -10.28 -2.32 -1.13
C ALA A 31 -9.72 -3.04 0.11
N GLU A 32 -8.95 -4.11 -0.07
CA GLU A 32 -8.27 -4.81 1.02
C GLU A 32 -7.24 -3.89 1.70
N ILE A 33 -6.42 -3.18 0.93
CA ILE A 33 -5.46 -2.20 1.45
C ILE A 33 -6.20 -1.12 2.25
N ALA A 34 -7.26 -0.54 1.69
CA ALA A 34 -8.04 0.49 2.38
C ALA A 34 -8.63 -0.02 3.69
N ALA A 35 -9.19 -1.23 3.71
CA ALA A 35 -9.70 -1.85 4.93
C ALA A 35 -8.57 -2.09 5.95
N TYR A 36 -7.41 -2.57 5.51
CA TYR A 36 -6.26 -2.85 6.36
C TYR A 36 -5.65 -1.57 6.98
N GLN A 37 -5.70 -0.45 6.27
CA GLN A 37 -5.26 0.84 6.81
C GLN A 37 -6.16 1.35 7.95
N THR A 38 -7.44 0.97 8.00
CA THR A 38 -8.34 1.39 9.08
C THR A 38 -7.98 0.81 10.46
N ILE A 39 -7.21 -0.27 10.49
CA ILE A 39 -6.76 -0.94 11.72
C ILE A 39 -5.31 -0.59 12.09
N LYS A 40 -4.71 0.41 11.43
CA LYS A 40 -3.36 0.91 11.76
C LYS A 40 -3.29 1.31 13.24
N PRO A 41 -2.30 0.81 14.00
CA PRO A 41 -2.09 1.24 15.38
C PRO A 41 -1.91 2.76 15.48
N ALA A 42 -2.73 3.39 16.31
CA ALA A 42 -2.67 4.83 16.53
C ALA A 42 -1.34 5.20 17.22
N TYR A 43 -0.67 6.23 16.71
CA TYR A 43 0.53 6.77 17.36
C TYR A 43 0.19 7.22 18.78
N PRO A 44 0.95 6.81 19.81
CA PRO A 44 0.59 7.04 21.21
C PRO A 44 0.76 8.51 21.64
N GLY A 45 1.35 9.35 20.77
CA GLY A 45 1.58 10.76 21.02
C GLY A 45 2.94 11.03 21.66
N ASP A 46 3.39 12.29 21.60
CA ASP A 46 4.74 12.67 22.02
C ASP A 46 4.96 12.65 23.54
N SER A 47 3.87 12.51 24.31
CA SER A 47 3.91 12.39 25.78
C SER A 47 3.80 10.95 26.28
N ALA A 48 3.79 9.97 25.38
CA ALA A 48 3.72 8.57 25.74
C ALA A 48 4.96 8.16 26.57
N SER A 49 4.76 7.25 27.51
CA SER A 49 5.87 6.59 28.19
C SER A 49 6.63 5.66 27.25
N ASP A 50 7.86 5.32 27.62
CA ASP A 50 8.69 4.37 26.86
C ASP A 50 7.97 3.02 26.66
N GLU A 51 7.26 2.53 27.68
CA GLU A 51 6.50 1.26 27.59
C GLU A 51 5.33 1.34 26.61
N GLU A 52 4.61 2.48 26.57
CA GLU A 52 3.55 2.71 25.59
C GLU A 52 4.09 2.82 24.17
N PHE A 53 5.27 3.42 24.02
CA PHE A 53 5.96 3.55 22.74
C PHE A 53 6.45 2.18 22.23
N ASP A 54 7.10 1.38 23.08
CA ASP A 54 7.57 0.03 22.75
C ASP A 54 6.40 -0.89 22.36
N ALA A 55 5.27 -0.81 23.08
CA ALA A 55 4.08 -1.58 22.76
C ALA A 55 3.48 -1.16 21.41
N TRP A 56 3.46 0.15 21.12
CA TRP A 56 3.03 0.65 19.82
C TRP A 56 3.97 0.24 18.70
N GLU A 57 5.28 0.35 18.87
CA GLU A 57 6.28 -0.04 17.85
C GLU A 57 6.10 -1.51 17.47
N LYS A 58 5.95 -2.39 18.46
CA LYS A 58 5.72 -3.82 18.20
C LYS A 58 4.43 -4.05 17.40
N ALA A 59 3.33 -3.44 17.82
CA ALA A 59 2.05 -3.57 17.12
C ALA A 59 2.11 -2.99 15.71
N TYR A 60 2.83 -1.88 15.55
CA TYR A 60 3.04 -1.21 14.27
C TYR A 60 3.90 -2.07 13.33
N ASP A 61 4.97 -2.69 13.82
CA ASP A 61 5.81 -3.60 13.03
C ASP A 61 5.04 -4.84 12.58
N GLU A 62 4.23 -5.43 13.46
CA GLU A 62 3.35 -6.54 13.11
C GLU A 62 2.36 -6.12 12.02
N TRP A 63 1.67 -4.98 12.19
CA TRP A 63 0.77 -4.41 11.19
C TRP A 63 1.48 -4.13 9.85
N ARG A 64 2.67 -3.53 9.90
CA ARG A 64 3.48 -3.19 8.72
C ARG A 64 3.90 -4.44 7.95
N SER A 65 4.35 -5.47 8.66
CA SER A 65 4.82 -6.74 8.05
C SER A 65 3.72 -7.53 7.35
N ALA A 66 2.46 -7.38 7.79
CA ALA A 66 1.30 -8.06 7.24
C ALA A 66 0.48 -7.19 6.28
N HIS A 67 0.97 -6.00 5.93
CA HIS A 67 0.27 -5.09 5.04
C HIS A 67 0.08 -5.69 3.63
N PRO A 68 -1.13 -5.63 3.02
CA PRO A 68 -1.38 -6.25 1.70
C PRO A 68 -0.53 -5.69 0.55
N ALA A 69 -0.02 -4.46 0.71
CA ALA A 69 0.93 -3.84 -0.23
C ALA A 69 2.38 -4.34 -0.08
N GLY A 70 2.67 -5.22 0.89
CA GLY A 70 4.04 -5.67 1.19
C GLY A 70 4.94 -4.51 1.60
N ASP A 71 6.15 -4.48 1.05
CA ASP A 71 7.17 -3.45 1.34
C ASP A 71 6.75 -2.04 0.91
N ALA A 72 5.78 -1.92 0.00
CA ALA A 72 5.19 -0.66 -0.45
C ALA A 72 4.10 -0.12 0.51
N ASN A 73 4.12 -0.50 1.79
CA ASN A 73 3.14 -0.03 2.78
C ASN A 73 3.34 1.41 3.25
N GLY A 74 4.49 2.03 2.90
CA GLY A 74 4.87 3.37 3.34
C GLY A 74 4.20 4.51 2.59
N HIS A 75 3.44 4.23 1.54
CA HIS A 75 2.91 5.28 0.66
C HIS A 75 1.73 6.06 1.27
N ASP A 76 1.61 7.32 0.87
CA ASP A 76 0.49 8.21 1.23
C ASP A 76 -0.85 7.68 0.72
N GLY A 77 -0.84 6.96 -0.41
CA GLY A 77 -2.03 6.36 -0.98
C GLY A 77 -1.76 5.29 -2.02
N PHE A 78 -2.85 4.65 -2.44
CA PHE A 78 -2.84 3.54 -3.40
C PHE A 78 -3.90 3.77 -4.48
N ASN A 79 -3.62 3.32 -5.70
CA ASN A 79 -4.57 3.44 -6.80
C ASN A 79 -4.38 2.33 -7.86
N VAL A 80 -5.36 2.21 -8.76
CA VAL A 80 -5.33 1.31 -9.90
C VAL A 80 -5.12 2.11 -11.18
N MET A 81 -4.19 1.68 -12.03
CA MET A 81 -4.05 2.20 -13.39
C MET A 81 -4.23 1.09 -14.44
N PRO A 82 -4.97 1.34 -15.53
CA PRO A 82 -4.97 0.45 -16.67
C PRO A 82 -3.60 0.50 -17.37
N LEU A 83 -2.98 -0.66 -17.53
CA LEU A 83 -1.81 -0.83 -18.39
C LEU A 83 -2.31 -1.20 -19.79
N GLN A 84 -2.05 -0.29 -20.74
CA GLN A 84 -2.13 -0.63 -22.16
C GLN A 84 -0.88 -1.44 -22.51
N LEU A 85 -1.08 -2.70 -22.87
CA LEU A 85 -0.04 -3.47 -23.54
C LEU A 85 -0.08 -3.00 -24.99
N ASP A 86 0.92 -2.23 -25.39
CA ASP A 86 1.08 -1.89 -26.80
C ASP A 86 1.48 -3.19 -27.53
N GLU A 87 0.56 -3.78 -28.29
CA GLU A 87 0.84 -4.98 -29.10
C GLU A 87 1.67 -4.64 -30.36
N GLY A 88 2.21 -3.42 -30.45
CA GLY A 88 2.87 -2.85 -31.62
C GLY A 88 4.39 -2.83 -31.54
N ALA A 89 5.02 -4.01 -31.67
CA ALA A 89 6.34 -4.10 -32.29
C ALA A 89 6.39 -5.34 -33.17
N THR A 90 5.53 -5.38 -34.18
CA THR A 90 5.76 -6.25 -35.35
C THR A 90 6.96 -5.65 -36.11
N PRO A 91 8.09 -6.38 -36.25
CA PRO A 91 9.22 -5.91 -37.05
C PRO A 91 8.90 -5.82 -38.55
#